data_AF-A0A847WHB6-F1
#
_entry.id   AF-A0A847WHB6-F1
#
_cell.length_a   1.000
_cell.length_b   1.000
_cell.length_c   1.000
_cell.angle_alpha   90.00
_cell.angle_beta   90.00
_cell.angle_gamma   90.00
#
_symmetry.space_group_name_H-M   'P 1'
#
loop_
_entity.id
_entity.type
_entity.pdbx_description
1 polymer ?
#
loop_
_entity_poly.entity_id
_entity_poly.type
_entity_poly.pdbx_seq_one_letter_code
_entity_poly.pdbx_strand_id
1 'polypeptide(L)' 'MILGIRYHENNTFTNISKMVVEEMNNKNLHFIYGDEILTDFSRLSTDLLHPSDYGYIVMSENVSKILRRILKMEDSYAK' A
#
# COMPACT_ATOMS: atom_id res chain seq x y z
N MET A 1 -11.00 5.81 23.86
CA MET A 1 -11.48 7.03 23.16
C MET A 1 -10.43 7.66 22.25
N ILE A 2 -9.11 7.58 22.54
CA ILE A 2 -8.04 8.14 21.68
C ILE A 2 -7.80 7.33 20.40
N LEU A 3 -7.91 5.99 20.43
CA LEU A 3 -7.76 5.15 19.23
C LEU A 3 -8.86 5.37 18.17
N GLY A 4 -10.08 5.71 18.60
CA GLY A 4 -11.21 5.88 17.68
C GLY A 4 -11.06 7.11 16.78
N ILE A 5 -10.57 8.24 17.34
CA ILE A 5 -10.39 9.48 16.59
C ILE A 5 -9.32 9.32 15.49
N ARG A 6 -8.18 8.70 15.82
CA ARG A 6 -7.11 8.43 14.85
C ARG A 6 -7.50 7.43 13.75
N TYR A 7 -8.33 6.43 14.07
CA TYR A 7 -8.83 5.48 13.08
C TYR A 7 -9.76 6.16 12.05
N HIS A 8 -10.58 7.11 12.49
CA HIS A 8 -11.40 7.93 11.59
C HIS A 8 -10.54 8.79 10.66
N GLU A 9 -9.45 9.38 11.17
CA GLU A 9 -8.54 10.21 10.38
C GLU A 9 -7.82 9.42 9.28
N ASN A 10 -7.27 8.25 9.59
CA ASN A 10 -6.57 7.42 8.60
C ASN A 10 -7.50 6.98 7.47
N ASN A 11 -8.70 6.50 7.80
CA ASN A 11 -9.69 6.12 6.77
C ASN A 11 -10.14 7.31 5.94
N THR A 12 -10.29 8.49 6.57
CA THR A 12 -10.62 9.73 5.86
C THR A 12 -9.53 10.11 4.87
N PHE A 13 -8.27 10.06 5.30
CA PHE A 13 -7.12 10.35 4.43
C PHE A 13 -7.05 9.39 3.24
N THR A 14 -7.23 8.08 3.47
CA THR A 14 -7.27 7.06 2.41
C THR A 14 -8.41 7.34 1.43
N ASN A 15 -9.62 7.63 1.92
CA ASN A 15 -10.78 7.88 1.07
C ASN A 15 -10.61 9.16 0.23
N ILE A 16 -10.11 10.26 0.82
CA ILE A 16 -9.83 11.50 0.08
C ILE A 16 -8.77 11.24 -0.98
N SER A 17 -7.69 10.54 -0.64
CA SER A 17 -6.62 10.25 -1.61
C SER A 17 -7.14 9.42 -2.80
N LYS A 18 -7.98 8.43 -2.54
CA LYS A 18 -8.66 7.65 -3.58
C LYS A 18 -9.55 8.54 -4.45
N MET A 19 -10.40 9.36 -3.83
CA MET A 19 -11.30 10.28 -4.54
C MET A 19 -10.53 11.22 -5.45
N VAL A 20 -9.43 11.82 -4.97
CA VAL A 20 -8.58 12.71 -5.78
C VAL A 20 -8.03 12.00 -7.01
N VAL A 21 -7.56 10.75 -6.87
CA VAL A 21 -7.07 9.97 -8.01
C VAL A 21 -8.19 9.67 -9.01
N GLU A 22 -9.38 9.30 -8.52
CA GLU A 22 -10.56 9.03 -9.36
C GLU A 22 -11.04 10.30 -10.11
N GLU A 23 -11.11 11.44 -9.42
CA GLU A 23 -11.50 12.74 -9.99
C GLU A 23 -10.52 13.24 -11.05
N MET A 24 -9.21 13.02 -10.83
CA MET A 24 -8.18 13.38 -11.81
C MET A 24 -8.27 12.55 -13.10
N ASN A 25 -8.86 11.35 -13.04
CA ASN A 25 -9.10 10.45 -14.17
C ASN A 25 -7.90 10.33 -15.13
N ASN A 26 -6.69 10.27 -14.57
CA ASN A 26 -5.44 10.25 -15.33
C ASN A 26 -4.93 8.82 -15.44
N LYS A 27 -4.73 8.35 -16.69
CA LYS A 27 -4.23 6.99 -16.97
C LYS A 27 -2.85 6.64 -16.37
N ASN A 28 -2.08 7.66 -15.96
CA ASN A 28 -0.75 7.51 -15.35
C ASN A 28 -0.75 7.80 -13.83
N LEU A 29 -1.92 8.06 -13.24
CA LEU A 29 -2.08 8.24 -11.80
C LEU A 29 -2.83 7.04 -11.24
N HIS A 30 -2.21 6.34 -10.29
CA HIS A 30 -2.76 5.11 -9.74
C HIS A 30 -2.83 5.22 -8.23
N PHE A 31 -3.97 4.83 -7.66
CA PHE A 31 -4.13 4.65 -6.24
C PHE A 31 -3.81 3.19 -5.89
N ILE A 32 -2.99 2.96 -4.87
CA ILE A 32 -2.62 1.63 -4.38
C ILE A 32 -3.01 1.58 -2.90
N TYR A 33 -3.79 0.58 -2.49
CA TYR A 33 -4.16 0.44 -1.09
C TYR A 33 -3.02 -0.13 -0.26
N GLY A 34 -2.89 0.34 0.98
CA GLY A 34 -1.84 -0.14 1.88
C GLY A 34 -1.97 -1.62 2.27
N ASP A 35 -3.19 -2.16 2.28
CA ASP A 35 -3.48 -3.57 2.55
C ASP A 35 -3.07 -4.50 1.39
N GLU A 36 -2.89 -3.98 0.18
CA GLU A 36 -2.24 -4.70 -0.94
C GLU A 36 -0.72 -4.81 -0.75
N ILE A 37 -0.13 -3.90 0.04
CA ILE A 37 1.32 -3.82 0.27
C ILE A 37 1.71 -4.66 1.48
N LEU A 38 1.07 -4.45 2.63
CA LEU A 38 1.28 -5.23 3.86
C LEU A 38 0.06 -6.09 4.15
N THR A 39 0.08 -7.32 3.63
CA THR A 39 -1.07 -8.24 3.67
C THR A 39 -1.19 -9.04 4.98
N ASP A 40 -0.23 -8.92 5.88
CA ASP A 40 -0.12 -9.73 7.11
C ASP A 40 0.44 -8.88 8.25
N PHE A 41 -0.39 -8.68 9.29
CA PHE A 41 -0.04 -7.86 10.45
C PHE A 41 1.06 -8.50 11.31
N SER A 42 1.32 -9.81 11.20
CA SER A 42 2.39 -10.48 11.94
C SER A 42 3.79 -9.97 11.55
N ARG A 43 3.88 -9.25 10.44
CA ARG A 43 5.10 -8.65 9.91
C ARG A 43 5.41 -7.26 10.48
N LEU A 44 4.57 -6.75 11.38
CA LEU A 44 4.84 -5.53 12.12
C LEU A 44 5.99 -5.73 13.11
N SER A 45 6.63 -4.63 13.48
CA SER A 45 7.63 -4.56 14.53
C SER A 45 6.96 -4.71 15.91
N THR A 46 7.76 -4.73 16.97
CA THR A 46 7.27 -4.84 18.35
C THR A 46 6.38 -3.66 18.78
N ASP A 47 6.38 -2.55 18.04
CA ASP A 47 5.49 -1.41 18.31
C ASP A 47 4.09 -1.53 17.69
N LEU A 48 3.85 -2.58 16.89
CA LEU A 48 2.59 -2.86 16.21
C LEU A 48 2.10 -1.71 15.30
N LEU A 49 3.02 -0.83 14.88
CA LEU A 49 2.72 0.31 14.02
C LEU A 49 3.61 0.30 12.78
N HIS A 50 4.91 0.10 12.95
CA HIS A 50 5.86 0.08 11.85
C HIS A 50 6.10 -1.37 11.38
N PRO A 51 6.44 -1.58 10.09
CA PRO A 51 6.91 -2.88 9.63
C PRO A 51 8.21 -3.28 10.33
N SER A 52 8.39 -4.58 10.56
CA SER A 52 9.71 -5.15 10.88
C SER A 52 10.62 -5.15 9.63
N ASP A 53 11.90 -5.48 9.79
CA ASP A 53 12.81 -5.66 8.64
C ASP A 53 12.25 -6.66 7.62
N TYR A 54 11.72 -7.79 8.10
CA TYR A 54 11.05 -8.76 7.24
C TYR A 54 9.76 -8.20 6.62
N GLY A 55 9.02 -7.39 7.38
CA GLY A 55 7.87 -6.65 6.86
C GLY A 55 8.23 -5.74 5.69
N TYR A 56 9.30 -4.96 5.80
CA TYR A 56 9.78 -4.11 4.71
C TYR A 56 10.18 -4.90 3.47
N ILE A 57 10.82 -6.06 3.63
CA ILE A 57 11.17 -6.94 2.50
C ILE A 57 9.90 -7.37 1.76
N VAL A 58 8.89 -7.87 2.49
CA VAL A 58 7.65 -8.34 1.87
C VAL A 58 6.85 -7.19 1.24
N MET A 59 6.75 -6.04 1.92
CA MET A 59 6.10 -4.86 1.37
C MET A 59 6.77 -4.43 0.06
N SER A 60 8.11 -4.43 0.01
CA SER A 60 8.88 -4.08 -1.19
C SER A 60 8.61 -5.05 -2.35
N GLU A 61 8.53 -6.35 -2.05
CA GLU A 61 8.19 -7.37 -3.04
C GLU A 61 6.77 -7.16 -3.61
N ASN A 62 5.79 -6.91 -2.73
CA ASN A 62 4.40 -6.68 -3.14
C ASN A 62 4.25 -5.40 -3.98
N VAL A 63 4.89 -4.30 -3.57
CA VAL A 63 4.95 -3.07 -4.36
C VAL A 63 5.58 -3.32 -5.73
N SER A 64 6.68 -4.08 -5.79
CA SER A 64 7.33 -4.42 -7.07
C SER A 64 6.37 -5.17 -8.01
N LYS A 65 5.59 -6.13 -7.50
CA LYS A 65 4.56 -6.85 -8.27
C LYS A 65 3.45 -5.91 -8.75
N ILE A 66 3.00 -4.97 -7.92
CA ILE A 66 1.98 -3.97 -8.31
C ILE A 66 2.52 -3.07 -9.42
N LEU A 67 3.72 -2.51 -9.25
CA LEU A 67 4.36 -1.63 -10.22
C LEU A 67 4.61 -2.34 -11.56
N ARG A 68 5.03 -3.61 -11.54
CA ARG A 68 5.21 -4.43 -12.74
C ARG A 68 3.93 -4.48 -13.60
N ARG A 69 2.77 -4.70 -12.95
CA ARG A 69 1.46 -4.73 -13.63
C ARG A 69 1.08 -3.37 -14.20
N ILE A 70 1.27 -2.30 -13.42
CA ILE A 70 0.96 -0.92 -13.86
C ILE A 70 1.83 -0.51 -15.05
N LEU A 71 3.13 -0.80 -14.97
CA LEU A 71 4.11 -0.44 -15.99
C LEU A 71 4.13 -1.41 -17.20
N LYS A 72 3.34 -2.49 -17.16
CA LYS A 72 3.28 -3.54 -18.19
C LYS A 72 4.67 -4.12 -18.53
N MET A 73 5.50 -4.31 -17.52
CA MET A 73 6.84 -4.87 -17.71
C MET A 73 6.75 -6.38 -17.97
N GLU A 74 7.47 -6.86 -18.98
CA GLU A 74 7.62 -8.30 -19.24
C GLU A 74 8.42 -8.99 -18.11
N ASP A 75 8.16 -10.28 -17.92
CA ASP A 75 8.89 -11.10 -16.95
C ASP A 75 10.31 -11.41 -17.45
N SER A 76 11.23 -10.48 -17.20
CA SER A 76 12.65 -10.66 -17.45
C SER A 76 13.34 -11.66 -16.50
N TYR A 77 12.63 -12.14 -15.47
CA TYR A 77 13.15 -13.05 -14.44
C TYR A 77 12.46 -14.42 -14.39
N ALA A 78 11.49 -14.69 -15.27
CA ALA A 78 10.95 -16.03 -15.45
C ALA A 78 11.94 -16.84 -16.32
N LYS A 79 13.01 -17.32 -15.69
CA LYS A 79 13.86 -18.39 -16.22
C LYS A 79 13.59 -19.67 -15.45
#